data_AF-A0A1M5NLS3-F1
#
_entry.id   AF-A0A1M5NLS3-F1
#
_cell.length_a   1.000
_cell.length_b   1.000
_cell.length_c   1.000
_cell.angle_alpha   90.00
_cell.angle_beta   90.00
_cell.angle_gamma   90.00
#
_symmetry.space_group_name_H-M   'P 1'
#
loop_
_entity.id
_entity.type
_entity.pdbx_description
1 polymer ?
#
loop_
_entity_poly.entity_id
_entity_poly.type
_entity_poly.pdbx_seq_one_letter_code
_entity_poly.pdbx_strand_id
1 'polypeptide(L)'
;MATVLVSWNLDPHNYCGVISPFYLGFILKTEFGIVKWFNNDKGFGFISPEAGGKDHFAHYSDIQGDGHKSLEENQRVSYVSTAGQKGPQATMIQVV
;
A
#
# COMPACT_ATOMS: atom_id res chain seq x y z
N MET A 1 3.66 50.36 -21.31
CA MET A 1 3.40 49.22 -22.22
C MET A 1 3.37 47.96 -21.36
N ALA A 2 2.36 47.12 -21.54
CA ALA A 2 1.80 46.22 -20.54
C ALA A 2 2.64 44.97 -20.18
N THR A 3 2.48 44.55 -18.93
CA THR A 3 2.68 43.25 -18.26
C THR A 3 2.53 42.00 -19.15
N VAL A 4 3.42 41.00 -19.00
CA VAL A 4 3.07 39.58 -18.78
C VAL A 4 4.22 38.88 -18.03
N LEU A 5 3.99 38.58 -16.75
CA LEU A 5 4.71 37.52 -16.02
C LEU A 5 4.16 36.19 -16.54
N VAL A 6 5.01 35.33 -17.10
CA VAL A 6 4.60 33.95 -17.44
C VAL A 6 4.55 33.16 -16.13
N SER A 7 3.39 33.28 -15.51
CA SER A 7 2.86 32.37 -14.51
C SER A 7 2.87 30.96 -15.11
N TRP A 8 3.82 30.12 -14.69
CA TRP A 8 3.72 28.69 -14.93
C TRP A 8 2.60 28.17 -14.05
N ASN A 9 1.52 27.84 -14.72
CA ASN A 9 0.26 27.35 -14.20
C ASN A 9 0.50 26.06 -13.40
N LEU A 10 0.53 26.20 -12.07
CA LEU A 10 0.29 25.09 -11.15
C LEU A 10 -1.17 24.68 -11.32
N ASP A 11 -1.40 23.55 -11.98
CA ASP A 11 -2.74 22.95 -12.05
C ASP A 11 -3.23 22.61 -10.62
N PRO A 12 -4.40 23.12 -10.18
CA PRO A 12 -4.88 22.98 -8.80
C PRO A 12 -5.70 21.70 -8.54
N HIS A 13 -5.60 20.67 -9.37
CA HIS A 13 -6.29 19.40 -9.13
C HIS A 13 -5.28 18.31 -8.75
N ASN A 14 -5.18 18.05 -7.43
CA ASN A 14 -4.56 16.88 -6.76
C ASN A 14 -3.22 17.07 -6.01
N TYR A 15 -2.83 18.30 -5.65
CA TYR A 15 -1.99 18.48 -4.46
C TYR A 15 -2.89 18.71 -3.24
N CYS A 16 -3.16 17.62 -2.51
CA CYS A 16 -3.79 17.66 -1.20
C CYS A 16 -2.83 17.06 -0.17
N GLY A 17 -2.25 17.92 0.67
CA GLY A 17 -1.79 17.53 2.02
C GLY A 17 -0.29 17.32 2.20
N VAL A 18 0.38 18.36 2.68
CA VAL A 18 1.53 18.33 3.61
C VAL A 18 2.09 16.95 4.02
N ILE A 19 3.30 16.61 3.57
CA ILE A 19 4.09 15.53 4.18
C ILE A 19 5.53 16.01 4.43
N SER A 20 5.87 15.98 5.71
CA SER A 20 7.07 16.43 6.41
C SER A 20 8.40 16.02 5.77
N PRO A 21 9.51 16.76 6.02
CA PRO A 21 10.85 16.43 5.52
C PRO A 21 11.48 15.15 6.12
N PHE A 22 10.70 14.30 6.78
CA PHE A 22 11.15 13.00 7.33
C PHE A 22 11.02 11.84 6.33
N TYR A 23 10.70 12.12 5.06
CA TYR A 23 10.45 11.12 4.01
C TYR A 23 11.58 11.05 2.97
N LEU A 24 12.84 11.08 3.41
CA LEU A 24 14.00 10.92 2.52
C LEU A 24 14.60 9.50 2.58
N GLY A 25 13.79 8.46 2.77
CA GLY A 25 14.32 7.10 2.95
C GLY A 25 13.60 5.94 2.27
N PHE A 26 12.45 6.13 1.63
CA PHE A 26 11.58 4.98 1.36
C PHE A 26 10.81 5.09 0.06
N ILE A 27 11.47 4.78 -1.06
CA ILE A 27 10.77 4.35 -2.27
C ILE A 27 10.40 2.86 -2.12
N LEU A 28 9.65 2.51 -1.08
CA LEU A 28 8.84 1.30 -1.15
C LEU A 28 7.45 1.73 -1.57
N LYS A 29 7.11 1.38 -2.80
CA LYS A 29 5.80 1.65 -3.37
C LYS A 29 4.75 0.94 -2.49
N THR A 30 3.99 1.72 -1.75
CA THR A 30 2.83 1.23 -1.02
C THR A 30 1.69 1.05 -2.02
N GLU A 31 1.11 -0.14 -2.04
CA GLU A 31 0.00 -0.56 -2.90
C GLU A 31 -1.21 -0.88 -2.02
N PHE A 32 -2.39 -0.83 -2.63
CA PHE A 32 -3.65 -1.18 -1.97
C PHE A 32 -4.22 -2.45 -2.59
N GLY A 33 -4.88 -3.24 -1.75
CA GLY A 33 -5.53 -4.48 -2.17
C GLY A 33 -6.65 -4.86 -1.24
N ILE A 34 -7.42 -5.84 -1.69
CA ILE A 34 -8.49 -6.46 -0.93
C ILE A 34 -8.04 -7.85 -0.52
N VAL A 35 -8.18 -8.17 0.76
CA VAL A 35 -7.89 -9.50 1.29
C VAL A 35 -8.89 -10.48 0.69
N LYS A 36 -8.40 -11.39 -0.14
CA LYS A 36 -9.22 -12.39 -0.82
C LYS A 36 -9.62 -13.50 0.13
N TRP A 37 -8.70 -13.91 0.99
CA TRP A 37 -8.92 -14.82 2.10
C TRP A 37 -7.67 -14.83 2.98
N PHE A 38 -7.87 -15.06 4.27
CA PHE A 38 -6.78 -15.24 5.22
C PHE A 38 -7.18 -16.30 6.23
N ASN A 39 -6.26 -17.22 6.53
CA ASN A 39 -6.48 -18.27 7.51
C ASN A 39 -5.70 -17.95 8.78
N ASN A 40 -6.43 -17.55 9.84
CA ASN A 40 -5.84 -17.16 11.12
C ASN A 40 -5.14 -18.34 11.81
N ASP A 41 -5.67 -19.56 11.69
CA ASP A 41 -5.08 -20.75 12.31
C ASP A 41 -3.74 -21.13 11.68
N LYS A 42 -3.63 -20.93 10.35
CA LYS A 42 -2.40 -21.21 9.59
C LYS A 42 -1.45 -20.02 9.49
N GLY A 43 -1.95 -18.79 9.70
CA GLY A 43 -1.16 -17.55 9.65
C GLY A 43 -0.78 -17.08 8.24
N PHE A 44 -1.53 -17.46 7.20
CA PHE A 44 -1.28 -16.99 5.84
C PHE A 44 -2.55 -16.81 5.02
N GLY A 45 -2.44 -16.01 3.96
CA GLY A 45 -3.53 -15.73 3.05
C GLY A 45 -3.05 -15.09 1.74
N PHE A 46 -4.00 -14.53 1.01
CA PHE A 46 -3.75 -13.84 -0.25
C PHE A 46 -4.51 -12.53 -0.32
N ILE A 47 -3.83 -11.52 -0.85
CA ILE A 47 -4.37 -10.19 -1.11
C ILE A 47 -4.44 -9.99 -2.62
N SER A 48 -5.60 -9.56 -3.10
CA SER A 48 -5.77 -9.20 -4.50
C SER A 48 -5.50 -7.69 -4.66
N PRO A 49 -4.52 -7.30 -5.49
CA PRO A 49 -4.19 -5.89 -5.71
C PRO A 49 -5.37 -5.13 -6.36
N GLU A 50 -5.68 -3.92 -5.89
CA GLU A 50 -6.69 -3.05 -6.52
C GLU A 50 -6.27 -2.61 -7.93
N ALA A 51 -4.96 -2.52 -8.18
CA ALA A 51 -4.41 -2.26 -9.50
C ALA A 51 -4.60 -3.43 -10.49
N GLY A 52 -5.12 -4.56 -10.02
CA GLY A 52 -5.21 -5.81 -10.78
C GLY A 52 -3.86 -6.52 -10.89
N GLY A 53 -3.90 -7.76 -11.36
CA GLY A 53 -2.70 -8.59 -11.56
C GLY A 53 -2.72 -9.88 -10.74
N LYS A 54 -1.54 -10.30 -10.30
CA LYS A 54 -1.38 -11.56 -9.54
C LYS A 54 -1.70 -11.33 -8.06
N ASP A 55 -2.33 -12.32 -7.44
CA ASP A 55 -2.58 -12.32 -6.01
C ASP A 55 -1.24 -12.32 -5.25
N HIS A 56 -1.13 -11.47 -4.24
CA HIS A 56 0.06 -11.33 -3.40
C HIS A 56 -0.06 -12.23 -2.18
N PHE A 57 0.98 -12.98 -1.89
CA PHE A 57 1.05 -13.82 -0.70
C PHE A 57 1.17 -12.94 0.55
N ALA A 58 0.32 -13.19 1.55
CA ALA A 58 0.32 -12.49 2.82
C ALA A 58 0.65 -13.46 3.95
N HIS A 59 1.64 -13.12 4.77
CA HIS A 59 2.04 -13.91 5.94
C HIS A 59 1.82 -13.10 7.22
N TYR A 60 1.48 -13.78 8.32
CA TYR A 60 1.20 -13.11 9.59
C TYR A 60 2.38 -12.25 10.10
N SER A 61 3.63 -12.63 9.77
CA SER A 61 4.81 -11.87 10.19
C SER A 61 4.88 -10.49 9.55
N ASP A 62 4.30 -10.33 8.36
CA ASP A 62 4.33 -9.10 7.57
C ASP A 62 3.25 -8.09 7.98
N ILE A 63 2.21 -8.54 8.69
CA ILE A 63 1.15 -7.68 9.23
C ILE A 63 1.74 -6.81 10.35
N GLN A 64 1.60 -5.49 10.25
CA GLN A 64 1.95 -4.60 11.37
C GLN A 64 0.72 -4.34 12.24
N GLY A 65 0.99 -4.17 13.52
CA GLY A 65 -0.02 -4.07 14.56
C GLY A 65 0.44 -4.79 15.80
N ASP A 66 0.06 -4.25 16.95
CA ASP A 66 0.31 -4.84 18.25
C ASP A 66 -0.87 -5.74 18.62
N GLY A 67 -0.63 -7.04 18.84
CA GLY A 67 -1.64 -8.02 19.21
C GLY A 67 -1.83 -9.16 18.19
N HIS A 68 -3.09 -9.55 17.95
CA HIS A 68 -3.42 -10.68 17.08
C HIS A 68 -3.35 -10.27 15.60
N LYS A 69 -2.34 -10.77 14.89
CA LYS A 69 -2.07 -10.45 13.48
C LYS A 69 -2.98 -11.26 12.54
N SER A 70 -4.22 -10.82 12.41
CA SER A 70 -5.24 -11.40 11.52
C SER A 70 -5.73 -10.41 10.48
N LEU A 71 -6.23 -10.94 9.35
CA LEU A 71 -6.92 -10.18 8.32
C LEU A 71 -8.30 -10.78 8.08
N GLU A 72 -9.28 -9.93 7.82
CA GLU A 72 -10.65 -10.35 7.47
C GLU A 72 -10.81 -10.44 5.95
N GLU A 73 -11.69 -11.32 5.49
CA GLU A 73 -12.02 -11.42 4.07
C GLU A 73 -12.73 -10.15 3.59
N ASN A 74 -12.47 -9.72 2.35
CA ASN A 74 -12.98 -8.49 1.74
C ASN A 74 -12.52 -7.20 2.45
N GLN A 75 -11.55 -7.29 3.36
CA GLN A 75 -10.97 -6.14 4.01
C GLN A 75 -9.97 -5.42 3.10
N ARG A 76 -9.99 -4.09 3.11
CA ARG A 76 -9.02 -3.28 2.39
C ARG A 76 -7.75 -3.13 3.22
N VAL A 77 -6.60 -3.30 2.57
CA VAL A 77 -5.28 -3.20 3.20
C VAL A 77 -4.32 -2.44 2.31
N SER A 78 -3.38 -1.76 2.95
CA SER A 78 -2.18 -1.23 2.30
C SER A 78 -1.00 -2.14 2.60
N TYR A 79 -0.13 -2.34 1.63
CA TYR A 79 1.05 -3.19 1.75
C TYR A 79 2.12 -2.77 0.76
N VAL A 80 3.33 -3.28 0.93
CA VAL A 80 4.41 -3.12 -0.03
C VAL A 80 4.57 -4.41 -0.81
N SER A 81 4.49 -4.33 -2.15
CA SER A 81 4.75 -5.49 -3.01
C SER A 81 6.24 -5.77 -3.09
N THR A 82 6.64 -7.01 -2.79
CA THR A 82 8.02 -7.51 -2.85
C THR A 82 8.08 -8.84 -3.59
N ALA A 83 9.23 -9.16 -4.17
CA ALA A 83 9.44 -10.45 -4.82
C ALA A 83 9.84 -11.51 -3.76
N GLY A 84 8.91 -12.42 -3.46
CA GLY A 84 9.14 -13.55 -2.56
C GLY A 84 9.53 -14.83 -3.30
N GLN A 85 9.95 -15.86 -2.55
CA GLN A 85 10.35 -17.16 -3.10
C GLN A 85 9.22 -17.90 -3.83
N LYS A 86 7.96 -17.58 -3.49
CA LYS A 86 6.74 -18.20 -4.06
C LYS A 86 5.99 -17.28 -5.04
N GLY A 87 6.58 -16.15 -5.42
CA GLY A 87 5.92 -15.12 -6.23
C GLY A 87 5.77 -13.79 -5.48
N PRO A 88 4.89 -12.89 -5.95
CA PRO A 88 4.64 -11.61 -5.30
C PRO A 88 4.20 -11.79 -3.85
N GLN A 89 4.85 -11.11 -2.92
CA GLN A 89 4.57 -11.15 -1.48
C GLN A 89 4.25 -9.74 -0.98
N ALA A 90 3.23 -9.63 -0.15
CA ALA A 90 2.87 -8.41 0.54
C ALA A 90 3.63 -8.32 1.86
N THR A 91 4.44 -7.26 2.02
CA THR A 91 5.11 -6.93 3.29
C THR A 91 4.54 -5.64 3.87
N MET A 92 4.79 -5.39 5.16
CA MET A 92 4.29 -4.20 5.88
C MET A 92 2.78 -4.00 5.71
N ILE A 93 2.00 -5.06 5.89
CA ILE A 93 0.56 -5.04 5.66
C ILE A 93 -0.10 -4.24 6.78
N GLN A 94 -0.91 -3.25 6.41
CA GLN A 94 -1.68 -2.39 7.29
C GLN A 94 -3.14 -2.34 6.86
N VAL A 95 -4.05 -2.53 7.82
CA VAL A 95 -5.48 -2.30 7.61
C VAL A 95 -5.71 -0.81 7.43
N VAL A 96 -6.52 -0.44 6.42
CA VAL A 96 -6.88 0.95 6.09
C VAL A 96 -8.35 1.25 6.35
#